data_AF-A0A0P0Z4A3-F1
#
_entry.id   AF-A0A0P0Z4A3-F1
#
_cell.length_a   1.000
_cell.length_b   1.000
_cell.length_c   1.000
_cell.angle_alpha   90.00
_cell.angle_beta   90.00
_cell.angle_gamma   90.00
#
_symmetry.space_group_name_H-M   'P 1'
#
loop_
_entity.id
_entity.type
_entity.pdbx_description
1 polymer ?
#
loop_
_entity_poly.entity_id
_entity_poly.type
_entity_poly.pdbx_seq_one_letter_code
_entity_poly.pdbx_strand_id
1 'polypeptide(L)'
;MVDKSADAFRTISEVAEDLDLPQHVLRFWETRFPQIKPMKRGGGRRYYRPDDIDLLKGIRYLLYVKGYTIKGVQKILKESGNRFVIAIGAGDTQGLDAMATPQMGHVPEAPLPPAEPADRQKGALSNLLRRDRAGAGASALPPDAAARLNQVLLELLELKRLLDQVR
;
A
#
# COMPACT_ATOMS: atom_id res chain seq x y z
N MET A 1 -4.39 19.70 -10.37
CA MET A 1 -5.08 18.40 -10.52
C MET A 1 -5.30 18.20 -12.00
N VAL A 2 -4.86 17.07 -12.56
CA VAL A 2 -5.06 16.82 -13.99
C VAL A 2 -6.49 16.34 -14.18
N ASP A 3 -7.37 17.24 -14.63
CA ASP A 3 -8.74 16.94 -15.05
C ASP A 3 -8.72 16.09 -16.33
N LYS A 4 -8.40 14.80 -16.18
CA LYS A 4 -8.62 13.78 -17.20
C LYS A 4 -10.09 13.38 -17.15
N SER A 5 -10.71 13.28 -18.34
CA SER A 5 -12.10 12.83 -18.51
C SER A 5 -12.38 11.56 -17.70
N ALA A 6 -13.58 11.48 -17.12
CA ALA A 6 -14.00 10.36 -16.28
C ALA A 6 -13.86 9.00 -17.01
N ASP A 7 -14.01 8.99 -18.33
CA ASP A 7 -13.91 7.79 -19.17
C ASP A 7 -12.48 7.43 -19.64
N ALA A 8 -11.47 8.19 -19.24
CA ALA A 8 -10.11 7.95 -19.70
C ALA A 8 -9.48 6.70 -19.06
N PHE A 9 -8.85 5.86 -19.87
CA PHE A 9 -8.02 4.76 -19.39
C PHE A 9 -6.82 5.31 -18.61
N ARG A 10 -6.60 4.78 -17.40
CA ARG A 10 -5.48 5.22 -16.55
C ARG A 10 -4.42 4.14 -16.43
N THR A 11 -3.17 4.56 -16.37
CA THR A 11 -2.03 3.67 -16.10
C THR A 11 -1.95 3.32 -14.62
N ILE A 12 -1.24 2.24 -14.30
CA ILE A 12 -1.05 1.82 -12.90
C ILE A 12 -0.40 2.90 -12.02
N SER A 13 0.47 3.74 -12.58
CA SER A 13 1.12 4.83 -11.86
C SER A 13 0.12 5.92 -11.48
N GLU A 14 -0.75 6.30 -12.43
CA GLU A 14 -1.81 7.29 -12.18
C GLU A 14 -2.82 6.77 -11.16
N VAL A 15 -3.26 5.51 -11.29
CA VAL A 15 -4.21 4.92 -10.34
C VAL A 15 -3.60 4.78 -8.94
N ALA A 16 -2.31 4.49 -8.86
CA ALA A 16 -1.57 4.44 -7.59
C ALA A 16 -1.54 5.83 -6.91
N GLU A 17 -1.26 6.88 -7.67
CA GLU A 17 -1.29 8.26 -7.18
C GLU A 17 -2.71 8.69 -6.76
N ASP A 18 -3.73 8.35 -7.57
CA ASP A 18 -5.13 8.69 -7.29
C ASP A 18 -5.66 8.04 -6.00
N LEU A 19 -5.25 6.81 -5.73
CA LEU A 19 -5.69 6.03 -4.56
C LEU A 19 -4.75 6.18 -3.36
N ASP A 20 -3.64 6.89 -3.52
CA ASP A 20 -2.56 6.96 -2.53
C ASP A 20 -2.12 5.55 -2.08
N LEU A 21 -1.87 4.67 -3.05
CA LEU A 21 -1.46 3.29 -2.83
C LEU A 21 -0.21 2.98 -3.67
N PRO A 22 0.76 2.22 -3.14
CA PRO A 22 1.90 1.78 -3.94
C PRO A 22 1.48 0.91 -5.14
N GLN A 23 2.16 1.06 -6.28
CA GLN A 23 1.85 0.29 -7.50
C GLN A 23 1.91 -1.23 -7.29
N HIS A 24 2.80 -1.72 -6.43
CA HIS A 24 2.91 -3.17 -6.15
C HIS A 24 1.67 -3.72 -5.42
N VAL A 25 0.97 -2.90 -4.64
CA VAL A 25 -0.30 -3.28 -3.99
C VAL A 25 -1.37 -3.48 -5.05
N LEU A 26 -1.45 -2.59 -6.03
CA LEU A 26 -2.38 -2.74 -7.17
C LEU A 26 -2.07 -4.02 -7.97
N ARG A 27 -0.79 -4.30 -8.24
CA ARG A 27 -0.37 -5.56 -8.90
C ARG A 27 -0.75 -6.78 -8.08
N PHE A 28 -0.61 -6.71 -6.76
CA PHE A 28 -1.04 -7.78 -5.88
C PHE A 28 -2.56 -7.96 -5.92
N TRP A 29 -3.32 -6.87 -5.91
CA TRP A 29 -4.78 -6.91 -6.02
C TRP A 29 -5.28 -7.49 -7.33
N GLU A 30 -4.59 -7.26 -8.45
CA GLU A 30 -4.88 -7.94 -9.74
C GLU A 30 -4.88 -9.48 -9.59
N THR A 31 -4.03 -10.03 -8.71
CA THR A 31 -3.97 -11.49 -8.48
C THR A 31 -5.08 -12.00 -7.54
N ARG A 32 -5.64 -11.12 -6.71
CA ARG A 32 -6.64 -11.48 -5.70
C ARG A 32 -8.06 -11.22 -6.17
N PHE A 33 -8.27 -10.22 -7.01
CA PHE A 33 -9.58 -9.81 -7.48
C PHE A 33 -9.68 -10.03 -8.99
N PRO A 34 -10.19 -11.18 -9.46
CA PRO A 34 -10.30 -11.49 -10.89
C PRO A 34 -11.25 -10.57 -11.65
N GLN A 35 -12.03 -9.77 -10.93
CA GLN A 35 -12.88 -8.71 -11.46
C GLN A 35 -12.06 -7.57 -12.08
N ILE A 36 -10.87 -7.29 -11.56
CA ILE A 36 -9.99 -6.22 -12.03
C ILE A 36 -9.12 -6.79 -13.15
N LYS A 37 -9.41 -6.39 -14.40
CA LYS A 37 -8.73 -6.93 -15.58
C LYS A 37 -8.04 -5.81 -16.36
N PRO A 38 -6.80 -5.43 -15.98
CA PRO A 38 -6.08 -4.40 -16.69
C PRO A 38 -5.82 -4.84 -18.13
N MET A 39 -6.07 -3.92 -19.07
CA MET A 39 -5.77 -4.12 -20.48
C MET A 39 -4.24 -4.04 -20.69
N LYS A 40 -3.66 -5.14 -21.17
CA LYS A 40 -2.23 -5.21 -21.51
C LYS A 40 -2.03 -4.74 -22.94
N ARG A 41 -1.32 -3.62 -23.13
CA ARG A 41 -0.87 -3.17 -24.46
C ARG A 41 0.58 -3.58 -24.69
N GLY A 42 1.02 -3.58 -25.95
CA GLY A 42 2.43 -3.80 -26.29
C GLY A 42 3.36 -2.95 -25.43
N GLY A 43 4.44 -3.58 -24.91
CA GLY A 43 5.38 -2.94 -23.98
C GLY A 43 5.09 -3.15 -22.50
N GLY A 44 4.17 -4.04 -22.11
CA GLY A 44 3.98 -4.46 -20.71
C GLY A 44 3.28 -3.44 -19.81
N ARG A 45 2.79 -2.33 -20.38
CA ARG A 45 2.01 -1.31 -19.66
C ARG A 45 0.58 -1.82 -19.42
N ARG A 46 0.08 -1.54 -18.22
CA ARG A 46 -1.27 -1.89 -17.77
C ARG A 46 -2.14 -0.64 -17.77
N TYR A 47 -3.31 -0.75 -18.39
CA TYR A 47 -4.32 0.30 -18.39
C TYR A 47 -5.58 -0.23 -17.70
N TYR A 48 -6.11 0.54 -16.75
CA TYR A 48 -7.37 0.27 -16.07
C TYR A 48 -8.50 1.02 -16.75
N ARG A 49 -9.67 0.38 -16.79
CA ARG A 49 -10.91 1.05 -17.19
C ARG A 49 -11.43 1.95 -16.06
N PRO A 50 -12.23 2.96 -16.38
CA PRO A 50 -12.98 3.74 -15.37
C PRO A 50 -13.69 2.85 -14.36
N ASP A 51 -14.42 1.83 -14.83
CA ASP A 51 -15.12 0.87 -13.98
C ASP A 51 -14.18 0.11 -13.01
N ASP A 52 -12.98 -0.27 -13.47
CA ASP A 52 -11.99 -0.95 -12.62
C ASP A 52 -11.46 -0.01 -11.54
N ILE A 53 -11.31 1.28 -11.85
CA ILE A 53 -10.85 2.31 -10.92
C ILE A 53 -11.89 2.53 -9.83
N ASP A 54 -13.16 2.60 -10.19
CA ASP A 54 -14.24 2.74 -9.21
C ASP A 54 -14.38 1.50 -8.32
N LEU A 55 -14.18 0.31 -8.91
CA LEU A 55 -14.10 -0.92 -8.14
C LEU A 55 -12.92 -0.91 -7.16
N LEU A 56 -11.75 -0.45 -7.61
CA LEU A 56 -10.55 -0.32 -6.77
C LEU A 56 -10.76 0.65 -5.59
N LYS A 57 -11.47 1.77 -5.80
CA LYS A 57 -11.87 2.69 -4.72
C LYS A 57 -12.72 1.98 -3.66
N GLY A 58 -13.72 1.21 -4.10
CA GLY A 58 -14.57 0.43 -3.20
C GLY A 58 -13.78 -0.63 -2.41
N ILE A 59 -12.89 -1.36 -3.08
CA ILE A 59 -12.02 -2.36 -2.44
C ILE A 59 -11.10 -1.69 -1.41
N ARG A 60 -10.48 -0.56 -1.75
CA ARG A 60 -9.65 0.21 -0.81
C ARG A 60 -10.44 0.62 0.42
N TYR A 61 -11.65 1.14 0.24
CA TYR A 61 -12.51 1.53 1.35
C TYR A 61 -12.83 0.33 2.27
N LEU A 62 -13.20 -0.81 1.69
CA LEU A 62 -13.50 -2.01 2.46
C LEU A 62 -12.28 -2.52 3.25
N LEU A 63 -11.10 -2.53 2.65
CA LEU A 63 -9.88 -3.04 3.28
C LEU A 63 -9.33 -2.09 4.34
N TYR A 64 -9.17 -0.81 4.01
CA TYR A 64 -8.46 0.15 4.87
C TYR A 64 -9.38 0.92 5.82
N VAL A 65 -10.60 1.26 5.39
CA VAL A 65 -11.53 2.04 6.21
C VAL A 65 -12.41 1.13 7.06
N LYS A 66 -13.01 0.10 6.44
CA LYS A 66 -13.89 -0.84 7.15
C LYS A 66 -13.14 -2.02 7.78
N GLY A 67 -11.87 -2.24 7.44
CA GLY A 67 -11.05 -3.28 8.05
C GLY A 67 -11.43 -4.70 7.64
N TYR A 68 -12.05 -4.89 6.48
CA TYR A 68 -12.30 -6.22 5.94
C TYR A 68 -10.99 -6.89 5.50
N THR A 69 -10.95 -8.22 5.59
CA THR A 69 -9.86 -9.00 4.98
C THR A 69 -10.06 -9.12 3.47
N ILE A 70 -9.01 -9.44 2.73
CA ILE A 70 -9.10 -9.75 1.28
C ILE A 70 -10.14 -10.84 1.01
N LYS A 71 -10.20 -11.88 1.86
CA LYS A 71 -11.20 -12.95 1.76
C LYS A 71 -12.62 -12.43 2.00
N GLY A 72 -12.79 -11.52 2.96
CA GLY A 72 -14.07 -10.85 3.23
C GLY A 72 -14.56 -10.05 2.03
N VAL A 73 -13.68 -9.24 1.43
CA VAL A 73 -14.03 -8.46 0.22
C VAL A 73 -14.32 -9.37 -0.97
N GLN A 74 -13.58 -10.46 -1.16
CA GLN A 74 -13.88 -11.46 -2.19
C GLN A 74 -15.26 -12.10 -2.00
N LYS A 75 -15.68 -12.34 -0.75
CA LYS A 75 -17.01 -12.88 -0.44
C LYS A 75 -18.11 -11.87 -0.79
N ILE A 76 -17.95 -10.61 -0.38
CA ILE A 76 -18.87 -9.52 -0.72
C ILE A 76 -19.00 -9.36 -2.24
N LEU A 77 -17.90 -9.42 -2.98
CA LEU A 77 -17.90 -9.36 -4.44
C LEU A 77 -18.66 -10.52 -5.09
N LYS A 78 -18.65 -11.71 -4.48
CA LYS A 78 -19.40 -12.87 -4.98
C LYS A 78 -20.88 -12.80 -4.66
N GLU A 79 -21.24 -12.30 -3.48
CA GLU A 79 -22.63 -12.27 -2.99
C GLU A 79 -23.40 -11.06 -3.53
N SER A 80 -22.84 -9.87 -3.42
CA SER A 80 -23.50 -8.60 -3.78
C SER A 80 -23.09 -8.09 -5.17
N GLY A 81 -22.04 -8.66 -5.77
CA GLY A 81 -21.54 -8.30 -7.08
C GLY A 81 -20.69 -7.02 -7.11
N ASN A 82 -20.11 -6.73 -8.27
CA ASN A 82 -19.20 -5.58 -8.45
C ASN A 82 -19.89 -4.22 -8.24
N ARG A 83 -21.15 -4.09 -8.67
CA ARG A 83 -21.90 -2.82 -8.59
C ARG A 83 -22.08 -2.36 -7.14
N PHE A 84 -22.28 -3.29 -6.22
CA PHE A 84 -22.39 -3.00 -4.80
C PHE A 84 -21.08 -2.42 -4.23
N VAL A 85 -19.95 -3.03 -4.57
CA VAL A 85 -18.63 -2.54 -4.11
C VAL A 85 -18.29 -1.18 -4.71
N ILE A 86 -18.68 -0.93 -5.96
CA ILE A 86 -18.55 0.40 -6.59
C ILE A 86 -19.41 1.44 -5.84
N ALA A 87 -20.67 1.10 -5.52
CA ALA A 87 -21.57 2.01 -4.78
C ALA A 87 -21.00 2.37 -3.40
N ILE A 88 -20.39 1.41 -2.70
CA ILE A 88 -19.67 1.64 -1.44
C ILE A 88 -18.52 2.64 -1.63
N GLY A 89 -17.73 2.49 -2.70
CA GLY A 89 -16.65 3.41 -3.04
C GLY A 89 -17.13 4.83 -3.34
N ALA A 90 -18.38 4.98 -3.80
CA ALA A 90 -19.02 6.27 -4.05
C ALA A 90 -19.68 6.88 -2.79
N GLY A 91 -19.66 6.18 -1.65
CA GLY A 91 -20.20 6.66 -0.37
C GLY A 91 -21.57 6.12 0.01
N ASP A 92 -22.17 5.22 -0.78
CA ASP A 92 -23.40 4.54 -0.41
C ASP A 92 -23.10 3.36 0.52
N THR A 93 -22.89 3.67 1.79
CA THR A 93 -22.58 2.68 2.83
C THR A 93 -23.82 2.07 3.47
N GLN A 94 -25.04 2.45 3.03
CA GLN A 94 -26.29 2.08 3.71
C GLN A 94 -26.55 0.56 3.72
N GLY A 95 -25.98 -0.19 2.77
CA GLY A 95 -26.10 -1.65 2.70
C GLY A 95 -25.07 -2.44 3.52
N LEU A 96 -24.02 -1.79 4.03
CA LEU A 96 -22.92 -2.49 4.74
C LEU A 96 -23.29 -2.86 6.18
N ASP A 97 -24.04 -2.00 6.87
CA ASP A 97 -24.37 -2.20 8.29
C ASP A 97 -25.33 -3.39 8.52
N ALA A 98 -26.03 -3.84 7.46
CA ALA A 98 -26.90 -5.02 7.50
C ALA A 98 -26.16 -6.35 7.23
N MET A 99 -24.98 -6.31 6.61
CA MET A 99 -24.24 -7.50 6.15
C MET A 99 -23.02 -7.80 7.04
N ALA A 100 -23.31 -8.29 8.25
CA ALA A 100 -22.44 -9.07 9.12
C ALA A 100 -21.16 -8.43 9.71
N THR A 101 -20.90 -8.87 10.94
CA THR A 101 -19.83 -8.53 11.87
C THR A 101 -18.45 -8.46 11.21
N PRO A 102 -17.64 -7.41 11.48
CA PRO A 102 -16.29 -7.32 10.96
C PRO A 102 -15.50 -8.52 11.49
N GLN A 103 -15.17 -9.46 10.61
CA GLN A 103 -14.05 -10.38 10.85
C GLN A 103 -12.80 -9.52 10.76
N MET A 104 -12.49 -8.83 11.87
CA MET A 104 -11.28 -8.04 12.07
C MET A 104 -10.08 -8.97 11.96
N GLY A 105 -9.65 -9.19 10.73
CA GLY A 105 -8.35 -9.77 10.41
C GLY A 105 -7.51 -8.64 9.87
N HIS A 106 -6.51 -8.24 10.65
CA HIS A 106 -5.26 -7.59 10.25
C HIS A 106 -5.26 -7.00 8.83
N VAL A 107 -5.18 -5.65 8.76
CA VAL A 107 -4.80 -4.90 7.56
C VAL A 107 -3.72 -5.70 6.84
N PRO A 108 -3.83 -5.99 5.52
CA PRO A 108 -2.73 -6.65 4.85
C PRO A 108 -1.51 -5.75 5.01
N GLU A 109 -0.61 -6.13 5.91
CA GLU A 109 0.77 -5.66 5.89
C GLU A 109 1.18 -5.85 4.45
N ALA A 110 1.36 -4.73 3.75
CA ALA A 110 1.68 -4.74 2.34
C ALA A 110 2.83 -5.73 2.18
N PRO A 111 2.76 -6.69 1.24
CA PRO A 111 3.82 -7.66 1.10
C PRO A 111 5.10 -6.86 0.91
N LEU A 112 6.01 -6.94 1.89
CA LEU A 112 7.35 -6.36 1.82
C LEU A 112 7.86 -6.67 0.41
N PRO A 113 8.31 -5.65 -0.35
CA PRO A 113 8.62 -5.85 -1.75
C PRO A 113 9.63 -6.99 -1.86
N PRO A 114 9.36 -8.06 -2.65
CA PRO A 114 10.45 -8.89 -3.12
C PRO A 114 11.36 -7.93 -3.88
N ALA A 115 12.63 -7.82 -3.46
CA ALA A 115 13.63 -7.00 -4.12
C ALA A 115 13.51 -7.22 -5.63
N GLU A 116 13.06 -6.19 -6.37
CA GLU A 116 12.96 -6.30 -7.82
C GLU A 116 14.38 -6.63 -8.34
N PRO A 117 14.53 -7.64 -9.21
CA PRO A 117 15.81 -7.85 -9.88
C PRO A 117 16.04 -6.64 -10.78
N ALA A 118 16.90 -5.74 -10.31
CA ALA A 118 17.38 -4.62 -11.09
C ALA A 118 17.98 -5.17 -12.38
N ASP A 119 17.32 -4.87 -13.49
CA ASP A 119 17.91 -4.98 -14.81
C ASP A 119 19.11 -4.02 -14.87
N ARG A 120 20.30 -4.56 -14.56
CA ARG A 120 21.59 -3.87 -14.67
C ARG A 120 22.57 -4.76 -15.40
N GLN A 121 22.57 -4.59 -16.72
CA GLN A 121 23.77 -4.28 -17.49
C GLN A 121 25.10 -4.49 -16.73
N LYS A 122 25.69 -5.66 -16.95
CA LYS A 122 27.13 -5.95 -17.10
C LYS A 122 28.10 -5.37 -16.04
N GLY A 123 28.45 -6.22 -15.06
CA GLY A 123 29.81 -6.78 -15.01
C GLY A 123 31.03 -5.92 -14.67
N ALA A 124 30.92 -4.64 -14.30
CA ALA A 124 32.12 -3.78 -14.09
C ALA A 124 32.41 -3.36 -12.63
N LEU A 125 31.45 -3.45 -11.71
CA LEU A 125 31.62 -2.93 -10.33
C LEU A 125 31.98 -4.00 -9.28
N SER A 126 31.80 -5.28 -9.60
CA SER A 126 32.07 -6.40 -8.69
C SER A 126 33.57 -6.67 -8.45
N ASN A 127 34.46 -6.19 -9.34
CA ASN A 127 35.91 -6.28 -9.15
C ASN A 127 36.51 -5.09 -8.40
N LEU A 128 35.81 -3.94 -8.33
CA LEU A 128 36.26 -2.78 -7.55
C LEU A 128 35.99 -2.96 -6.05
N LEU A 129 34.86 -3.58 -5.68
CA LEU A 129 34.48 -3.79 -4.28
C LEU A 129 35.15 -5.00 -3.60
N ARG A 130 35.91 -5.80 -4.35
CA ARG A 130 36.69 -6.93 -3.80
C ARG A 130 38.10 -6.51 -3.37
N ARG A 131 38.63 -5.41 -3.90
CA ARG A 131 40.03 -5.00 -3.67
C ARG A 131 40.24 -4.22 -2.36
N ASP A 132 39.20 -3.60 -1.82
CA ASP A 132 39.30 -2.83 -0.57
C ASP A 132 38.98 -3.62 0.71
N ARG A 133 38.75 -4.94 0.62
CA ARG A 133 38.52 -5.78 1.81
C ARG A 133 39.82 -6.20 2.52
N ALA A 134 40.85 -5.36 2.40
CA ALA A 134 42.10 -5.39 3.16
C ALA A 134 42.36 -3.98 3.72
N GLY A 135 41.49 -3.50 4.61
CA GLY A 135 41.67 -2.20 5.26
C GLY A 135 40.45 -1.75 6.05
N ALA A 136 40.49 -1.98 7.37
CA ALA A 136 39.90 -1.21 8.46
C ALA A 136 38.54 -0.49 8.28
N GLY A 137 37.57 -0.82 9.15
CA GLY A 137 36.55 0.14 9.63
C GLY A 137 35.10 -0.35 9.56
N ALA A 138 34.66 -1.13 10.55
CA ALA A 138 33.24 -1.31 10.83
C ALA A 138 32.64 0.04 11.27
N SER A 139 31.59 0.52 10.62
CA SER A 139 30.82 1.67 11.09
C SER A 139 30.04 1.29 12.35
N ALA A 140 30.70 1.32 13.50
CA ALA A 140 30.05 1.31 14.80
C ALA A 140 29.19 2.58 14.94
N LEU A 141 27.92 2.42 15.29
CA LEU A 141 27.09 3.54 15.76
C LEU A 141 27.85 4.23 16.91
N PRO A 142 27.94 5.58 16.94
CA PRO A 142 28.64 6.25 18.01
C PRO A 142 28.00 5.86 19.34
N PRO A 143 28.78 5.46 20.36
CA PRO A 143 28.27 4.88 21.61
C PRO A 143 27.25 5.80 22.31
N ASP A 144 27.35 7.11 22.05
CA ASP A 144 26.48 8.14 22.63
C ASP A 144 25.14 8.32 21.90
N ALA A 145 24.93 7.70 20.73
CA ALA A 145 23.66 7.83 20.01
C ALA A 145 22.50 7.19 20.78
N ALA A 146 22.73 6.03 21.39
CA ALA A 146 21.73 5.36 22.21
C ALA A 146 21.41 6.17 23.48
N ALA A 147 22.42 6.78 24.10
CA ALA A 147 22.24 7.63 25.27
C ALA A 147 21.42 8.89 24.94
N ARG A 148 21.70 9.55 23.81
CA ARG A 148 20.93 10.72 23.34
C ARG A 148 19.47 10.38 23.05
N LEU A 149 19.19 9.25 22.43
CA LEU A 149 17.82 8.80 22.16
C LEU A 149 17.05 8.50 23.44
N ASN A 150 17.68 7.81 24.40
CA ASN A 150 17.06 7.52 25.69
C ASN A 150 16.76 8.79 26.49
N GLN A 151 17.65 9.79 26.42
CA GLN A 151 17.43 11.09 27.08
C GLN A 151 16.20 11.82 26.52
N VAL A 152 16.09 11.91 25.19
CA VAL A 152 14.94 12.56 24.53
C VAL A 152 13.63 11.82 24.83
N LEU A 153 13.67 10.48 24.87
CA LEU A 153 12.50 9.67 25.22
C LEU A 153 11.99 9.97 26.63
N LEU A 154 12.90 10.10 27.60
CA LEU A 154 12.56 10.43 28.98
C LEU A 154 11.94 11.83 29.10
N GLU A 155 12.53 12.82 28.43
CA GLU A 155 12.01 14.20 28.42
C GLU A 155 10.58 14.26 27.84
N LEU A 156 10.30 13.53 26.76
CA LEU A 156 8.97 13.49 26.17
C LEU A 156 7.93 12.81 27.07
N LEU A 157 8.32 11.75 27.79
CA LEU A 157 7.44 11.09 28.75
C LEU A 157 7.11 11.98 29.95
N GLU A 158 8.09 12.76 30.41
CA GLU A 158 7.89 13.71 31.50
C GLU A 158 6.96 14.86 31.10
N LEU A 159 7.15 15.42 29.90
CA LEU A 159 6.25 16.43 29.35
C LEU A 159 4.82 15.91 29.21
N LYS A 160 4.66 14.66 28.74
CA LYS A 160 3.34 14.03 28.67
C LYS A 160 2.70 13.91 30.05
N ARG A 161 3.47 13.48 31.08
CA ARG A 161 2.97 13.38 32.46
C ARG A 161 2.49 14.72 33.01
N LEU A 162 3.25 15.80 32.75
CA LEU A 162 2.87 17.14 33.20
C LEU A 162 1.60 17.64 32.51
N LEU A 163 1.44 17.34 31.22
CA LEU A 163 0.25 17.72 30.46
C LEU A 163 -0.99 16.95 30.92
N ASP A 164 -0.83 15.68 31.28
CA ASP A 164 -1.90 14.85 31.86
C ASP A 164 -2.29 15.28 33.29
N GLN A 165 -1.42 15.99 34.03
CA GLN A 165 -1.71 16.50 35.37
C GLN A 165 -2.44 17.85 35.39
N VAL A 166 -2.37 18.61 34.29
CA VAL A 166 -2.99 19.95 34.15
C VAL A 166 -4.41 19.85 33.56
N ARG A 167 -4.81 18.65 33.13
CA ARG A 167 -6.11 18.35 32.54
C ARG A 167 -7.06 17.71 33.55
#